data_AF-A0A0F9TU68-F1
#
_entry.id   AF-A0A0F9TU68-F1
#
_cell.length_a   1.000
_cell.length_b   1.000
_cell.length_c   1.000
_cell.angle_alpha   90.00
_cell.angle_beta   90.00
_cell.angle_gamma   90.00
#
_symmetry.space_group_name_H-M   'P 1'
#
loop_
_entity.id
_entity.type
_entity.pdbx_description
1 polymer ?
#
loop_
_entity_poly.entity_id
_entity_poly.type
_entity_poly.pdbx_seq_one_letter_code
_entity_poly.pdbx_strand_id
1 'polypeptide(L)'
;MFSGTMDWGDTTDFRPETGANIVAPYDNLPIEDNTYDVVLADPPYNKGFSNEWTTHNKDLPKPKWILMEAARVVKEGGIIAILHIIVIPAYKVAGVERIALHPVLAGPNNAIRVLNVFRKKVT
;
A
#
# COMPACT_ATOMS: atom_id res chain seq x y z
N MET A 1 6.79 -1.47 0.95
CA MET A 1 5.92 -2.63 1.19
C MET A 1 5.36 -2.54 2.59
N PHE A 2 4.04 -2.46 2.77
CA PHE A 2 3.34 -2.65 4.06
C PHE A 2 3.11 -4.14 4.36
N SER A 3 4.15 -4.98 4.36
CA SER A 3 3.92 -6.43 4.42
C SER A 3 5.07 -7.26 5.04
N GLY A 4 5.69 -6.79 6.11
CA GLY A 4 6.63 -7.57 6.93
C GLY A 4 7.94 -7.98 6.23
N THR A 5 7.91 -8.97 5.32
CA THR A 5 9.07 -9.63 4.70
C THR A 5 8.97 -9.81 3.17
N MET A 6 9.99 -9.40 2.41
CA MET A 6 10.17 -9.69 0.97
C MET A 6 11.65 -10.00 0.70
N ASP A 7 11.92 -10.75 -0.36
CA ASP A 7 13.28 -11.10 -0.78
C ASP A 7 14.03 -9.93 -1.45
N TRP A 8 13.34 -8.85 -1.83
CA TRP A 8 13.91 -7.73 -2.59
C TRP A 8 13.27 -6.39 -2.25
N GLY A 9 14.06 -5.33 -2.44
CA GLY A 9 13.67 -3.95 -2.16
C GLY A 9 13.59 -3.62 -0.67
N ASP A 10 13.23 -2.38 -0.37
CA ASP A 10 13.01 -1.93 1.01
C ASP A 10 11.61 -2.30 1.50
N THR A 11 11.57 -2.92 2.67
CA THR A 11 10.37 -3.39 3.35
C THR A 11 10.00 -2.48 4.52
N THR A 12 8.71 -2.31 4.78
CA THR A 12 8.20 -1.44 5.85
C THR A 12 7.12 -2.15 6.66
N ASP A 13 7.19 -2.11 7.97
CA ASP A 13 6.12 -2.61 8.84
C ASP A 13 6.09 -1.77 10.11
N PHE A 14 4.93 -1.65 10.76
CA PHE A 14 4.87 -0.98 12.05
C PHE A 14 5.45 -1.86 13.17
N ARG A 15 5.44 -3.18 12.96
CA ARG A 15 5.85 -4.19 13.93
C ARG A 15 7.33 -4.56 13.76
N PRO A 16 8.18 -4.31 14.77
CA PRO A 16 9.60 -4.62 14.68
C PRO A 16 9.90 -6.12 14.54
N GLU A 17 9.04 -7.00 15.05
CA GLU A 17 9.23 -8.45 15.02
C GLU A 17 9.15 -9.07 13.62
N THR A 18 8.69 -8.29 12.63
CA THR A 18 8.60 -8.75 11.23
C THR A 18 9.94 -8.78 10.51
N GLY A 19 10.95 -8.07 11.03
CA GLY A 19 12.26 -7.96 10.37
C GLY A 19 12.28 -6.99 9.18
N ALA A 20 11.27 -6.14 9.03
CA ALA A 20 11.24 -5.12 7.98
C ALA A 20 12.44 -4.15 8.07
N ASN A 21 12.90 -3.65 6.93
CA ASN A 21 14.04 -2.70 6.86
C ASN A 21 13.72 -1.38 7.57
N ILE A 22 12.46 -0.93 7.49
CA ILE A 22 12.00 0.34 8.04
C ILE A 22 10.81 0.08 8.96
N VAL A 23 10.96 0.37 10.24
CA VAL A 23 9.87 0.24 11.22
C VAL A 23 9.11 1.57 11.32
N ALA A 24 7.93 1.66 10.71
CA ALA A 24 7.17 2.90 10.58
C ALA A 24 5.67 2.67 10.33
N PRO A 25 4.78 3.62 10.70
CA PRO A 25 3.36 3.56 10.36
C PRO A 25 3.12 3.77 8.86
N TYR A 26 1.93 3.37 8.39
CA TYR A 26 1.67 3.28 6.95
C TYR A 26 1.44 4.61 6.22
N ASP A 27 1.21 5.68 6.97
CA ASP A 27 0.87 7.01 6.47
C ASP A 27 1.93 8.06 6.84
N ASN A 28 3.07 7.63 7.37
CA ASN A 28 4.17 8.51 7.73
C ASN A 28 5.51 7.76 7.69
N LEU A 29 5.92 7.36 6.49
CA LEU A 29 7.19 6.66 6.26
C LEU A 29 8.36 7.65 6.33
N PRO A 30 9.46 7.31 7.02
CA PRO A 30 10.68 8.13 7.08
C PRO A 30 11.51 7.98 5.78
N ILE A 31 10.87 8.25 4.65
CA ILE A 31 11.39 8.09 3.29
C ILE A 31 11.15 9.41 2.57
N GLU A 32 12.12 9.89 1.80
CA GLU A 32 11.98 11.10 1.02
C GLU A 32 10.97 10.95 -0.14
N ASP A 33 10.38 12.05 -0.56
CA ASP A 33 9.49 12.09 -1.72
C ASP A 33 10.23 11.60 -2.97
N ASN A 34 9.53 10.92 -3.88
CA ASN A 34 10.09 10.46 -5.15
C ASN A 34 11.36 9.57 -5.03
N THR A 35 11.42 8.72 -4.01
CA THR A 35 12.55 7.80 -3.80
C THR A 35 12.46 6.56 -4.70
N TYR A 36 11.28 5.95 -4.82
CA TYR A 36 11.14 4.62 -5.44
C TYR A 36 10.57 4.67 -6.85
N ASP A 37 11.03 3.78 -7.73
CA ASP A 37 10.43 3.58 -9.06
C ASP A 37 9.11 2.80 -8.98
N VAL A 38 8.99 1.91 -7.98
CA VAL A 38 7.82 1.05 -7.76
C VAL A 38 7.50 0.96 -6.27
N VAL A 39 6.22 1.06 -5.93
CA VAL A 39 5.69 0.82 -4.57
C VAL A 39 4.65 -0.30 -4.61
N LEU A 40 4.83 -1.30 -3.75
CA LEU A 40 3.88 -2.40 -3.54
C LEU A 40 3.29 -2.31 -2.13
N ALA A 41 2.00 -2.58 -2.00
CA ALA A 41 1.31 -2.60 -0.72
C ALA A 41 0.25 -3.71 -0.64
N ASP A 42 0.18 -4.39 0.51
CA ASP A 42 -0.86 -5.36 0.84
C ASP A 42 -1.44 -5.04 2.25
N PRO A 43 -2.19 -3.93 2.38
CA PRO A 43 -2.75 -3.50 3.66
C PRO A 43 -3.86 -4.44 4.16
N PRO A 44 -4.15 -4.46 5.48
CA PRO A 44 -5.23 -5.27 6.03
C PRO A 44 -6.60 -4.87 5.49
N TYR A 45 -7.45 -5.87 5.22
CA TYR A 45 -8.75 -5.66 4.56
C TYR A 45 -9.93 -5.42 5.51
N ASN A 46 -9.77 -5.71 6.81
CA ASN A 46 -10.84 -5.56 7.79
C ASN A 46 -10.29 -5.30 9.20
N LYS A 47 -11.20 -4.91 10.11
CA LYS A 47 -10.86 -4.57 11.50
C LYS A 47 -10.29 -5.75 12.31
N GLY A 48 -10.68 -6.98 11.97
CA GLY A 48 -10.18 -8.19 12.61
C GLY A 48 -8.67 -8.35 12.43
N PHE A 49 -8.14 -7.98 11.25
CA PHE A 49 -6.71 -8.00 10.96
C PHE A 49 -6.00 -6.69 11.30
N SER A 50 -6.70 -5.54 11.37
CA SER A 50 -6.03 -4.24 11.57
C SER A 50 -5.54 -3.97 12.99
N ASN A 51 -6.16 -4.58 14.00
CA ASN A 51 -5.82 -4.35 15.41
C ASN A 51 -4.40 -4.83 15.77
N GLU A 52 -3.80 -5.68 14.94
CA GLU A 52 -2.42 -6.16 15.12
C GLU A 52 -1.39 -5.20 14.48
N TRP A 53 -1.80 -4.20 13.68
CA TRP A 53 -0.89 -3.47 12.78
C TRP A 53 -0.93 -1.94 12.93
N THR A 54 -1.64 -1.40 13.92
CA THR A 54 -1.70 0.05 14.15
C THR A 54 -1.56 0.38 15.64
N THR A 55 -0.90 1.49 15.97
CA THR A 55 -1.04 2.17 17.27
C THR A 55 -2.31 3.01 17.36
N HIS A 56 -2.98 3.22 16.23
CA HIS A 56 -4.26 3.90 16.15
C HIS A 56 -5.35 2.96 16.66
N ASN A 57 -5.60 3.05 17.95
CA ASN A 57 -6.60 2.29 18.71
C ASN A 57 -8.07 2.40 18.19
N LYS A 58 -8.33 2.91 16.97
CA LYS A 58 -9.70 3.12 16.44
C LYS A 58 -9.96 2.90 14.94
N ASP A 59 -8.99 2.90 14.01
CA ASP A 59 -9.35 2.90 12.58
C ASP A 59 -8.50 1.98 11.68
N LEU A 60 -9.20 1.21 10.84
CA LEU A 60 -8.66 0.41 9.74
C LEU A 60 -7.88 1.33 8.78
N PRO A 61 -6.63 0.99 8.38
CA PRO A 61 -5.88 1.73 7.38
C PRO A 61 -6.72 1.94 6.11
N LYS A 62 -7.18 3.17 5.88
CA LYS A 62 -8.03 3.47 4.73
C LYS A 62 -7.16 3.42 3.48
N PRO A 63 -7.57 2.71 2.40
CA PRO A 63 -6.76 2.61 1.19
C PRO A 63 -6.39 3.95 0.55
N LYS A 64 -7.19 5.00 0.79
CA LYS A 64 -6.86 6.38 0.42
C LYS A 64 -5.52 6.82 1.00
N TRP A 65 -5.27 6.64 2.29
CA TRP A 65 -4.07 7.13 2.96
C TRP A 65 -2.82 6.37 2.50
N ILE A 66 -2.96 5.05 2.34
CA ILE A 66 -1.93 4.19 1.77
C ILE A 66 -1.58 4.64 0.34
N LEU A 67 -2.58 4.96 -0.48
CA LEU A 67 -2.34 5.47 -1.83
C LEU A 67 -1.68 6.86 -1.82
N MET A 68 -2.05 7.75 -0.89
CA MET A 68 -1.39 9.06 -0.76
C MET A 68 0.08 8.90 -0.40
N GLU A 69 0.40 8.06 0.58
CA GLU A 69 1.79 7.86 1.01
C GLU A 69 2.62 7.14 -0.05
N ALA A 70 2.05 6.12 -0.71
CA ALA A 70 2.67 5.48 -1.85
C ALA A 70 2.94 6.46 -3.00
N ALA A 71 2.00 7.37 -3.27
CA ALA A 71 2.16 8.41 -4.29
C ALA A 71 3.22 9.45 -3.91
N ARG A 72 3.41 9.74 -2.61
CA ARG A 72 4.48 10.63 -2.14
C ARG A 72 5.86 10.04 -2.41
N VAL A 73 6.09 8.80 -1.99
CA VAL A 73 7.43 8.17 -2.08
C VAL A 73 7.77 7.61 -3.45
N VAL A 74 6.78 7.36 -4.33
CA VAL A 74 7.06 6.93 -5.71
C VAL A 74 7.45 8.14 -6.58
N LYS A 75 8.42 7.95 -7.47
CA LYS A 75 8.82 8.92 -8.50
C LYS A 75 7.66 9.20 -9.45
N GLU A 76 7.69 10.37 -10.08
CA GLU A 76 6.83 10.67 -11.23
C GLU A 76 7.00 9.62 -12.33
N GLY A 77 5.89 9.20 -12.95
CA GLY A 77 5.88 8.09 -13.91
C GLY A 77 6.02 6.69 -13.27
N GLY A 78 6.40 6.62 -11.99
CA GLY A 78 6.55 5.38 -11.25
C GLY A 78 5.23 4.67 -10.96
N ILE A 79 5.33 3.41 -10.55
CA ILE A 79 4.20 2.48 -10.43
C ILE A 79 3.84 2.25 -8.97
N ILE A 80 2.54 2.23 -8.69
CA ILE A 80 2.00 1.84 -7.39
C ILE A 80 1.07 0.65 -7.61
N ALA A 81 1.29 -0.45 -6.89
CA ALA A 81 0.38 -1.59 -6.88
C ALA A 81 -0.11 -1.89 -5.45
N ILE A 82 -1.43 -1.86 -5.26
CA ILE A 82 -2.07 -2.09 -3.97
C ILE A 82 -3.04 -3.26 -4.09
N LEU A 83 -2.74 -4.37 -3.41
CA LEU A 83 -3.66 -5.50 -3.30
C LEU A 83 -4.73 -5.17 -2.27
N HIS A 84 -6.00 -5.23 -2.65
CA HIS A 84 -7.11 -4.99 -1.73
C HIS A 84 -8.37 -5.72 -2.18
N ILE A 85 -9.32 -5.99 -1.27
CA ILE A 85 -10.67 -6.48 -1.61
C ILE A 85 -11.58 -5.41 -2.26
N ILE A 86 -11.09 -4.18 -2.45
CA ILE A 86 -11.88 -3.08 -3.05
C ILE A 86 -11.11 -2.47 -4.21
N VAL A 87 -11.85 -1.95 -5.17
CA VAL A 87 -11.32 -1.10 -6.23
C VAL A 87 -11.10 0.30 -5.64
N ILE A 88 -9.84 0.63 -5.34
CA ILE A 88 -9.45 1.90 -4.71
C ILE A 88 -9.59 3.03 -5.72
N PRO A 89 -10.36 4.10 -5.47
CA PRO A 89 -10.48 5.22 -6.43
C PRO A 89 -9.12 5.84 -6.77
N ALA A 90 -8.91 6.20 -8.04
CA ALA A 90 -7.78 7.03 -8.45
C ALA A 90 -8.05 8.48 -8.01
N TYR A 91 -7.73 8.81 -6.76
CA TYR A 91 -7.99 10.13 -6.21
C TYR A 91 -7.15 11.18 -6.94
N LYS A 92 -7.80 12.23 -7.47
CA LYS A 92 -7.11 13.36 -8.13
C LYS A 92 -6.04 13.99 -7.24
N VAL A 93 -6.32 14.11 -5.94
CA VAL A 93 -5.41 14.67 -4.93
C VAL A 93 -4.14 13.85 -4.73
N ALA A 94 -4.14 12.56 -5.08
CA ALA A 94 -2.95 11.72 -5.02
C ALA A 94 -2.03 11.91 -6.24
N GLY A 95 -2.46 12.67 -7.26
CA GLY A 95 -1.65 12.86 -8.47
C GLY A 95 -1.43 11.57 -9.27
N VAL A 96 -2.35 10.60 -9.18
CA VAL A 96 -2.22 9.30 -9.86
C VAL A 96 -3.29 9.09 -10.92
N GLU A 97 -3.02 8.17 -11.83
CA GLU A 97 -4.01 7.58 -12.73
C GLU A 97 -4.02 6.05 -12.57
N ARG A 98 -5.19 5.42 -12.75
CA ARG A 98 -5.28 3.97 -12.75
C ARG A 98 -4.88 3.45 -14.13
N ILE A 99 -3.93 2.52 -14.18
CA ILE A 99 -3.46 1.92 -15.44
C ILE A 99 -3.88 0.46 -15.60
N ALA A 100 -4.19 -0.24 -14.50
CA ALA A 100 -4.71 -1.61 -14.57
C ALA A 100 -5.51 -2.02 -13.33
N LEU A 101 -6.29 -3.09 -13.50
CA LEU A 101 -6.96 -3.86 -12.44
C LEU A 101 -6.73 -5.33 -12.71
N HIS A 102 -6.12 -6.04 -11.75
CA HIS A 102 -5.97 -7.49 -11.85
C HIS A 102 -6.76 -8.17 -10.73
N PRO A 103 -7.93 -8.77 -11.00
CA PRO A 103 -8.62 -9.58 -10.02
C PRO A 103 -7.81 -10.84 -9.72
N VAL A 104 -7.68 -11.18 -8.44
CA VAL A 104 -6.94 -12.31 -7.92
C VAL A 104 -7.91 -13.23 -7.19
N LEU A 105 -8.05 -14.45 -7.69
CA LEU A 105 -8.85 -15.49 -7.06
C LEU A 105 -8.05 -16.09 -5.91
N ALA A 106 -8.53 -15.90 -4.67
CA ALA A 106 -7.86 -16.36 -3.45
C ALA A 106 -8.30 -17.77 -3.00
N GLY A 107 -8.80 -18.59 -3.93
CA GLY A 107 -9.36 -19.90 -3.66
C GLY A 107 -10.84 -19.89 -3.21
N PRO A 108 -11.42 -21.06 -2.93
CA PRO A 108 -12.82 -21.18 -2.56
C PRO A 108 -13.15 -20.42 -1.27
N ASN A 109 -14.38 -19.88 -1.18
CA ASN A 109 -14.92 -19.20 0.00
C ASN A 109 -14.09 -17.98 0.50
N ASN A 110 -13.36 -17.32 -0.41
CA ASN A 110 -12.62 -16.09 -0.13
C ASN A 110 -13.14 -14.94 -0.98
N ALA A 111 -13.06 -13.72 -0.45
CA ALA A 111 -13.31 -12.52 -1.24
C ALA A 111 -12.26 -12.42 -2.37
N ILE A 112 -12.71 -12.07 -3.58
CA ILE A 112 -11.80 -11.72 -4.67
C ILE A 112 -10.99 -10.50 -4.23
N ARG A 113 -9.67 -10.61 -4.32
CA ARG A 113 -8.78 -9.46 -4.16
C ARG A 113 -8.57 -8.82 -5.53
N VAL A 114 -8.22 -7.56 -5.55
CA VAL A 114 -7.87 -6.84 -6.77
C VAL A 114 -6.55 -6.12 -6.54
N LEU A 115 -5.59 -6.38 -7.43
CA LEU A 115 -4.39 -5.59 -7.52
C LEU A 115 -4.74 -4.31 -8.27
N ASN A 116 -4.82 -3.21 -7.52
CA ASN A 116 -5.03 -1.87 -8.05
C ASN A 116 -3.68 -1.33 -8.52
N VAL A 117 -3.53 -1.11 -9.83
CA VAL A 117 -2.28 -0.57 -10.39
C VAL A 117 -2.48 0.87 -10.84
N PHE A 118 -1.67 1.75 -10.29
CA PHE A 118 -1.64 3.18 -10.59
C PHE A 118 -0.28 3.60 -11.11
N ARG A 119 -0.27 4.72 -11.84
CA ARG A 119 0.92 5.46 -12.22
C ARG A 119 0.85 6.86 -11.63
N LYS A 120 1.95 7.34 -11.03
CA LYS A 120 2.06 8.76 -10.64
C LYS A 120 2.20 9.60 -11.89
N LYS A 121 1.40 10.67 -12.01
CA LYS A 121 1.46 11.58 -13.14
C LYS A 121 2.80 12.31 -13.15
N VAL A 122 3.28 12.61 -14.35
CA VAL A 122 4.42 13.52 -14.57
C VAL A 122 3.85 14.94 -14.56
N THR A 123 4.45 15.83 -13.78
CA THR A 123 3.97 17.20 -13.61
C THR A 123 4.83 18.22 -14.34
#